data_AF-U4QJJ1-F1
#
_entry.id   AF-U4QJJ1-F1
#
_cell.length_a   1.000
_cell.length_b   1.000
_cell.length_c   1.000
_cell.angle_alpha   90.00
_cell.angle_beta   90.00
_cell.angle_gamma   90.00
#
_symmetry.space_group_name_H-M   'P 1'
#
loop_
_entity.id
_entity.type
_entity.pdbx_description
1 polymer ?
#
loop_
_entity_poly.entity_id
_entity_poly.type
_entity_poly.pdbx_seq_one_letter_code
_entity_poly.pdbx_strand_id
1 'polypeptide(L)'
;MVVNAHHMKTVPGRKTDIKDAQWIADLLQHSLLKSSFIPDKEQRELREIVRYRKNLIEERSRELNRLEKTLEGANIKLSSFASSLTGVSSRKLIEQLLP
;
A
#
# COMPACT_ATOMS: atom_id res chain seq x y z
N MET A 1 11.62 -16.20 13.06
CA MET A 1 11.09 -15.32 14.12
C MET A 1 11.06 -13.89 13.58
N VAL A 2 9.96 -13.15 13.74
CA VAL A 2 9.89 -11.73 13.35
C VAL A 2 10.18 -10.88 14.59
N VAL A 3 11.05 -9.89 14.48
CA VAL A 3 11.42 -8.98 15.59
C VAL A 3 11.07 -7.55 15.21
N ASN A 4 10.54 -6.78 16.16
CA ASN A 4 10.14 -5.40 15.92
C ASN A 4 11.36 -4.52 15.67
N ALA A 5 11.38 -3.82 14.53
CA ALA A 5 12.48 -2.94 14.15
C ALA A 5 12.72 -1.78 15.13
N HIS A 6 11.68 -1.30 15.83
CA HIS A 6 11.81 -0.29 16.86
C HIS A 6 12.58 -0.83 18.08
N HIS A 7 12.31 -2.08 18.48
CA HIS A 7 13.04 -2.76 19.56
C HIS A 7 14.49 -3.04 19.14
N MET A 8 14.71 -3.43 17.88
CA MET A 8 16.04 -3.63 17.32
C MET A 8 16.87 -2.34 17.29
N LYS A 9 16.25 -1.19 16.97
CA LYS A 9 16.94 0.10 16.88
C LYS A 9 17.44 0.62 18.23
N THR A 10 16.82 0.21 19.33
CA THR A 10 17.22 0.57 20.69
C THR A 10 18.37 -0.27 21.24
N VAL A 11 18.80 -1.33 20.55
CA VAL A 11 19.95 -2.13 20.97
C VAL A 11 21.24 -1.44 20.53
N PRO A 12 22.21 -1.20 21.45
CA PRO A 12 23.47 -0.56 21.11
C PRO A 12 24.35 -1.47 20.23
N GLY A 13 25.10 -0.84 19.33
CA GLY A 13 25.97 -1.50 18.36
C GLY A 13 25.50 -1.24 16.93
N ARG A 14 26.37 -0.66 16.10
CA ARG A 14 26.22 -0.64 14.64
C ARG A 14 27.57 -0.50 13.97
N LYS A 15 27.73 -1.17 12.83
CA LYS A 15 28.36 -0.65 11.58
C LYS A 15 28.50 -1.83 10.62
N THR A 16 27.81 -1.77 9.47
CA THR A 16 27.71 -2.72 8.33
C THR A 16 26.72 -3.89 8.50
N ASP A 17 25.95 -4.19 7.44
CA ASP A 17 24.89 -5.22 7.42
C ASP A 17 25.37 -6.61 7.88
N ILE A 18 26.64 -6.93 7.62
CA ILE A 18 27.28 -8.18 8.05
C ILE A 18 27.42 -8.22 9.58
N LYS A 19 27.91 -7.13 10.19
CA LYS A 19 28.05 -7.06 11.64
C LYS A 19 26.70 -6.96 12.33
N ASP A 20 25.73 -6.30 11.70
CA ASP A 20 24.36 -6.22 12.21
C ASP A 20 23.69 -7.61 12.22
N ALA A 21 23.89 -8.42 11.16
CA ALA A 21 23.39 -9.80 11.12
C ALA A 21 24.05 -10.70 12.16
N GLN A 22 25.38 -10.60 12.35
CA GLN A 22 26.11 -11.32 13.40
C GLN A 22 25.60 -10.94 14.79
N TRP A 23 25.45 -9.64 15.04
CA TRP A 23 24.94 -9.13 16.32
C TRP A 23 23.51 -9.57 16.61
N ILE A 24 22.63 -9.57 15.61
CA ILE A 24 21.26 -10.09 15.76
C ILE A 24 21.27 -11.58 16.11
N ALA A 25 22.18 -12.36 15.50
CA ALA A 25 22.33 -13.77 15.82
C ALA A 25 22.81 -13.99 17.27
N ASP A 26 23.77 -13.18 17.74
CA ASP A 26 24.25 -13.24 19.13
C ASP A 26 23.15 -12.87 20.13
N LEU A 27 22.41 -11.79 19.87
CA LEU A 27 21.25 -11.39 20.70
C LEU A 27 20.15 -12.45 20.73
N LEU A 28 19.95 -13.15 19.61
CA LEU A 28 19.00 -14.25 19.52
C LEU A 28 19.45 -15.45 20.39
N GLN A 29 20.74 -15.81 20.31
CA GLN A 29 21.30 -16.91 21.11
C GLN A 29 21.20 -16.65 22.60
N HIS A 30 21.40 -15.39 23.02
CA HIS A 30 21.27 -14.97 24.41
C HIS A 30 19.81 -14.68 24.85
N SER A 31 18.81 -14.96 23.99
CA SER A 31 17.38 -14.70 24.27
C SER A 31 17.05 -13.25 24.63
N LEU A 32 17.85 -12.30 24.15
CA LEU A 32 17.67 -10.86 24.39
C LEU A 32 16.67 -10.23 23.40
N LEU A 33 16.29 -10.96 22.35
CA LEU A 33 15.29 -10.52 21.37
C LEU A 33 13.89 -11.02 21.72
N LYS A 34 12.98 -10.07 21.95
CA LYS A 34 11.55 -10.37 22.09
C LYS A 34 10.93 -10.60 20.72
N SER A 35 10.32 -11.77 20.53
CA SER A 35 9.53 -12.06 19.32
C SER A 35 8.36 -11.08 19.20
N SER A 36 8.14 -10.57 17.99
CA SER A 36 6.93 -9.80 17.69
C SER A 36 5.70 -10.70 17.78
N PHE A 37 4.59 -10.13 18.21
CA PHE A 37 3.30 -10.78 18.09
C PHE A 37 2.99 -11.04 16.61
N ILE A 38 2.83 -12.31 16.26
CA ILE A 38 2.34 -12.74 14.96
C ILE A 38 0.97 -13.34 15.23
N PRO A 39 -0.11 -12.71 14.74
CA PRO A 39 -1.45 -13.26 14.95
C PRO A 39 -1.60 -14.60 14.22
N ASP A 40 -2.61 -15.38 14.60
CA ASP A 40 -2.89 -16.68 13.98
C ASP A 40 -3.15 -16.58 12.46
N LYS A 41 -3.14 -17.75 11.81
CA LYS A 41 -3.27 -17.84 10.35
C LYS A 41 -4.59 -17.22 9.85
N GLU A 42 -5.70 -17.55 10.50
CA GLU A 42 -7.04 -17.09 10.10
C GLU A 42 -7.16 -15.57 10.14
N GLN A 43 -6.67 -14.92 11.20
CA GLN A 43 -6.66 -13.47 11.29
C GLN A 43 -5.75 -12.82 10.25
N ARG A 44 -4.63 -13.45 9.88
CA ARG A 44 -3.74 -12.92 8.83
C ARG A 44 -4.42 -12.97 7.47
N GLU A 45 -5.05 -14.08 7.12
CA GLU A 45 -5.80 -14.23 5.86
C GLU A 45 -6.92 -13.20 5.75
N LEU A 46 -7.71 -13.00 6.82
CA LEU A 46 -8.75 -11.96 6.85
C LEU A 46 -8.16 -10.56 6.63
N ARG A 47 -7.04 -10.23 7.29
CA ARG A 47 -6.37 -8.93 7.11
C ARG A 47 -5.82 -8.75 5.69
N GLU A 48 -5.32 -9.81 5.07
CA GLU A 48 -4.84 -9.77 3.68
C GLU A 48 -5.98 -9.42 2.71
N ILE A 49 -7.14 -10.08 2.85
CA ILE A 49 -8.32 -9.78 2.02
C ILE A 49 -8.76 -8.32 2.18
N VAL A 50 -8.85 -7.83 3.42
CA VAL A 50 -9.27 -6.45 3.69
C VAL A 50 -8.27 -5.43 3.13
N ARG A 51 -6.96 -5.69 3.28
CA ARG A 51 -5.92 -4.84 2.69
C ARG A 51 -5.96 -4.87 1.17
N TYR A 52 -6.15 -6.03 0.57
CA TYR A 52 -6.28 -6.17 -0.88
C TYR A 52 -7.47 -5.36 -1.41
N ARG A 53 -8.63 -5.47 -0.77
CA ARG A 53 -9.81 -4.65 -1.10
C ARG A 53 -9.51 -3.15 -0.99
N LYS A 54 -8.84 -2.72 0.08
CA LYS A 54 -8.45 -1.32 0.25
C LYS A 54 -7.54 -0.85 -0.88
N ASN A 55 -6.53 -1.65 -1.23
CA ASN A 55 -5.61 -1.34 -2.33
C ASN A 55 -6.37 -1.16 -3.65
N LEU A 56 -7.31 -2.06 -3.97
CA LEU A 56 -8.14 -1.96 -5.19
C LEU A 56 -9.00 -0.68 -5.21
N ILE A 57 -9.56 -0.28 -4.07
CA ILE A 57 -10.34 0.97 -3.97
C ILE A 57 -9.43 2.18 -4.25
N GLU A 58 -8.24 2.20 -3.66
CA GLU A 58 -7.28 3.28 -3.89
C GLU A 58 -6.76 3.31 -5.33
N GLU A 59 -6.50 2.15 -5.94
CA GLU A 59 -6.15 2.04 -7.36
C GLU A 59 -7.24 2.59 -8.24
N ARG A 60 -8.50 2.20 -8.01
CA ARG A 60 -9.65 2.74 -8.73
C ARG A 60 -9.68 4.26 -8.64
N SER A 61 -9.54 4.84 -7.45
CA SER A 61 -9.52 6.30 -7.29
C SER A 61 -8.35 6.96 -8.03
N ARG A 62 -7.16 6.35 -8.02
CA ARG A 62 -6.00 6.84 -8.77
C ARG A 62 -6.26 6.84 -10.27
N GLU A 63 -6.84 5.78 -10.80
CA GLU A 63 -7.16 5.68 -12.24
C GLU A 63 -8.23 6.69 -12.67
N LEU A 64 -9.24 6.94 -11.83
CA LEU A 64 -10.23 7.99 -12.11
C LEU A 64 -9.60 9.39 -12.14
N ASN A 65 -8.70 9.69 -11.21
CA ASN A 65 -7.99 10.97 -11.21
C ASN A 65 -7.04 11.11 -12.41
N ARG A 66 -6.45 10.01 -12.88
CA ARG A 66 -5.63 10.00 -14.10
C ARG A 66 -6.49 10.29 -15.33
N LEU A 67 -7.63 9.62 -15.47
CA LEU A 67 -8.59 9.87 -16.54
C LEU A 67 -9.03 11.35 -16.56
N GLU A 68 -9.38 11.91 -15.41
CA GLU A 68 -9.76 13.32 -15.31
C GLU A 68 -8.63 14.25 -15.78
N LYS A 69 -7.40 14.02 -15.33
CA LYS A 69 -6.23 14.80 -15.78
C LYS A 69 -5.99 14.69 -17.28
N THR A 70 -6.19 13.50 -17.86
CA THR A 70 -6.05 13.30 -19.31
C THR A 70 -7.12 14.10 -20.08
N LEU A 71 -8.36 14.07 -19.62
CA LEU A 71 -9.46 14.85 -20.22
C LEU A 71 -9.22 16.35 -20.08
N GLU A 72 -8.79 16.83 -18.92
CA GLU A 72 -8.45 18.24 -18.71
C GLU A 72 -7.28 18.69 -19.59
N GLY A 73 -6.27 17.83 -19.80
CA GLY A 73 -5.19 18.07 -20.74
C GLY A 73 -5.66 18.21 -22.20
N ALA A 74 -6.77 17.57 -22.56
CA ALA A 74 -7.45 17.73 -23.85
C ALA A 74 -8.49 18.88 -23.85
N ASN A 75 -8.48 19.73 -22.82
CA ASN A 75 -9.42 20.83 -22.61
C ASN A 75 -10.90 20.39 -22.42
N ILE A 76 -11.12 19.17 -21.92
CA ILE A 76 -12.43 18.60 -21.61
C ILE A 76 -12.59 18.49 -20.09
N LYS A 77 -13.38 19.38 -19.48
CA LYS A 77 -13.59 19.38 -18.03
C LYS A 77 -14.86 18.62 -17.63
N LEU A 78 -14.82 17.29 -17.71
CA LEU A 78 -16.03 16.48 -17.51
C LEU A 78 -16.65 16.61 -16.11
N SER A 79 -15.82 16.87 -15.09
CA SER A 79 -16.23 17.01 -13.69
C SER A 79 -17.02 18.28 -13.38
N SER A 80 -17.04 19.29 -14.26
CA SER A 80 -17.81 20.51 -14.03
C SER A 80 -19.31 20.35 -14.33
N PHE A 81 -19.68 19.34 -15.10
CA PHE A 81 -21.08 19.09 -15.50
C PHE A 81 -21.57 17.66 -15.21
N ALA A 82 -20.68 16.67 -15.07
CA ALA A 82 -21.09 15.32 -14.70
C ALA A 82 -21.08 15.10 -13.18
N SER A 83 -22.17 14.53 -12.65
CA SER A 83 -22.26 14.16 -11.22
C SER A 83 -21.31 13.04 -10.80
N SER A 84 -20.87 12.19 -11.74
CA SER A 84 -19.86 11.16 -11.51
C SER A 84 -19.15 10.80 -12.79
N LEU A 85 -17.81 10.82 -12.79
CA LEU A 85 -16.99 10.43 -13.94
C LEU A 85 -17.19 8.97 -14.36
N THR A 86 -17.64 8.11 -13.44
CA THR A 86 -17.96 6.69 -13.71
C THR A 86 -19.43 6.44 -14.06
N GLY A 87 -20.25 7.48 -14.14
CA GLY A 87 -21.67 7.36 -14.47
C GLY A 87 -21.89 6.90 -15.92
N VAL A 88 -23.09 6.37 -16.19
CA VAL A 88 -23.47 5.87 -17.53
C VAL A 88 -23.32 6.97 -18.59
N SER A 89 -23.77 8.19 -18.29
CA SER A 89 -23.68 9.32 -19.22
C SER A 89 -22.24 9.72 -19.52
N SER A 90 -21.39 9.80 -18.49
CA SER A 90 -19.97 10.14 -18.64
C SER A 90 -19.22 9.11 -19.46
N ARG A 91 -19.50 7.82 -19.24
CA ARG A 91 -18.89 6.73 -20.03
C ARG A 91 -19.29 6.80 -21.50
N LYS A 92 -20.57 7.02 -21.81
CA LYS A 92 -21.04 7.19 -23.19
C LYS A 92 -20.38 8.37 -23.90
N LEU A 93 -20.23 9.50 -23.21
CA LEU A 93 -19.53 10.67 -23.75
C LEU A 93 -18.04 10.37 -24.03
N ILE A 94 -17.36 9.69 -23.10
CA ILE A 94 -15.96 9.29 -23.29
C ILE A 94 -15.83 8.30 -24.46
N GLU A 95 -16.72 7.32 -24.58
CA GLU A 95 -16.73 6.37 -25.70
C GLU A 95 -16.91 7.06 -27.06
N GLN A 96 -17.68 8.14 -27.13
CA GLN A 96 -17.82 8.93 -28.36
C GLN A 96 -16.60 9.81 -28.67
N LEU A 97 -15.78 10.13 -27.67
CA LEU A 97 -14.56 10.92 -27.81
C LEU A 97 -13.34 10.06 -28.15
N LEU A 98 -13.42 8.75 -27.89
CA LEU A 98 -12.38 7.81 -28.27
C LEU A 98 -12.46 7.56 -29.80
N PRO A 99 -11.31 7.54 -30.49
CA PRO A 99 -11.24 7.33 -31.94
C PRO A 99 -11.69 5.93 -32.38
#